data_AF-A0A1I7KP21-F1
#
_entry.id   AF-A0A1I7KP21-F1
#
_cell.length_a   1.000
_cell.length_b   1.000
_cell.length_c   1.000
_cell.angle_alpha   90.00
_cell.angle_beta   90.00
_cell.angle_gamma   90.00
#
_symmetry.space_group_name_H-M   'P 1'
#
loop_
_entity.id
_entity.type
_entity.pdbx_description
1 polymer ?
#
loop_
_entity_poly.entity_id
_entity_poly.type
_entity_poly.pdbx_seq_one_letter_code
_entity_poly.pdbx_strand_id
1 'polypeptide(L)'
;MSQLNAAEGPPDSAVQNRLTAAAAVLATLFFGGSFAMQLHAQSRTGRTFAESFAYLEVTIVVGALLAFVSIACLLLCQHCVATDRGWAQSKRGWFIVANTAQYLSIAQGMSAGLTELVFGIKHTFDAAGLALVLALSATLVWWLLLFVAPLHALRRWWPHLARGERALVSVSYGLMLAFVLLSNGTIYLIQDGAPDTLGSLAQAVGRQLVQPMTWLDTWAHPPRATP
;
A
#
# COMPACT_ATOMS: atom_id res chain seq x y z
N MET A 1 -15.77 25.59 -10.10
CA MET A 1 -15.37 24.27 -10.65
C MET A 1 -13.95 23.97 -10.21
N SER A 2 -13.65 22.75 -9.76
CA SER A 2 -12.29 22.34 -9.39
C SER A 2 -11.38 22.35 -10.63
N GLN A 3 -10.28 23.09 -10.63
CA GLN A 3 -9.31 23.17 -11.75
C GLN A 3 -8.79 21.78 -12.20
N LEU A 4 -8.81 20.80 -11.31
CA LEU A 4 -8.46 19.40 -11.62
C LEU A 4 -9.39 18.77 -12.68
N ASN A 5 -10.65 19.19 -12.77
CA ASN A 5 -11.65 18.56 -13.63
C ASN A 5 -11.81 19.29 -14.99
N ALA A 6 -10.82 20.11 -15.38
CA ALA A 6 -10.89 20.87 -16.63
C ALA A 6 -10.98 19.96 -17.87
N ALA A 7 -11.52 20.50 -18.97
CA ALA A 7 -11.68 19.81 -20.26
C ALA A 7 -10.38 19.14 -20.75
N GLU A 8 -9.25 19.79 -20.46
CA GLU A 8 -7.89 19.39 -20.85
C GLU A 8 -7.24 18.39 -19.87
N GLY A 9 -7.89 18.10 -18.75
CA GLY A 9 -7.36 17.27 -17.67
C GLY A 9 -6.69 18.08 -16.54
N PRO A 10 -5.97 17.42 -15.62
CA PRO A 10 -5.35 18.09 -14.49
C PRO A 10 -4.25 19.07 -14.95
N PRO A 11 -4.10 20.23 -14.28
CA PRO A 11 -3.05 21.20 -14.62
C PRO A 11 -1.66 20.65 -14.30
N ASP A 12 -0.64 21.11 -15.01
CA ASP A 12 0.74 20.59 -14.88
C ASP A 12 1.31 20.80 -13.48
N SER A 13 0.93 21.88 -12.80
CA SER A 13 1.29 22.12 -11.39
C SER A 13 0.76 21.03 -10.45
N ALA A 14 -0.43 20.49 -10.71
CA ALA A 14 -0.98 19.38 -9.95
C ALA A 14 -0.24 18.07 -10.24
N VAL A 15 0.18 17.84 -11.49
CA VAL A 15 0.98 16.69 -11.89
C VAL A 15 2.36 16.74 -11.21
N GLN A 16 3.03 17.90 -11.24
CA GLN A 16 4.33 18.10 -10.59
C GLN A 16 4.26 17.89 -9.08
N ASN A 17 3.25 18.47 -8.40
CA ASN A 17 3.07 18.28 -6.95
C ASN A 17 2.89 16.79 -6.60
N ARG A 18 2.12 16.04 -7.42
CA ARG A 18 1.93 14.60 -7.22
C ARG A 18 3.21 13.81 -7.48
N LEU A 19 4.04 14.24 -8.43
CA LEU A 19 5.32 13.61 -8.71
C LEU A 19 6.31 13.81 -7.54
N THR A 20 6.33 15.00 -6.94
CA THR A 20 7.09 15.26 -5.70
C THR A 20 6.61 14.39 -4.55
N ALA A 21 5.29 14.27 -4.35
CA ALA A 21 4.73 13.39 -3.33
C ALA A 21 5.07 11.91 -3.58
N ALA A 22 5.05 11.47 -4.84
CA ALA A 22 5.42 10.11 -5.23
C ALA A 22 6.89 9.80 -4.91
N ALA A 23 7.79 10.72 -5.25
CA ALA A 23 9.20 10.61 -4.92
C ALA A 23 9.44 10.57 -3.40
N ALA A 24 8.72 11.40 -2.63
CA ALA A 24 8.83 11.41 -1.17
C ALA A 24 8.38 10.08 -0.55
N VAL A 25 7.30 9.48 -1.04
CA VAL A 25 6.84 8.16 -0.58
C VAL A 25 7.86 7.07 -0.94
N LEU A 26 8.39 7.08 -2.16
CA LEU A 26 9.43 6.12 -2.57
C LEU A 26 10.67 6.23 -1.69
N ALA A 27 11.14 7.44 -1.41
CA ALA A 27 12.27 7.67 -0.50
C ALA A 27 11.96 7.16 0.92
N THR A 28 10.76 7.45 1.44
CA THR A 28 10.34 7.00 2.77
C THR A 28 10.30 5.47 2.86
N LEU A 29 9.81 4.78 1.83
CA LEU A 29 9.80 3.33 1.76
C LEU A 29 11.22 2.74 1.77
N PHE A 30 12.10 3.30 0.94
CA PHE A 30 13.49 2.84 0.83
C PHE A 30 14.27 3.01 2.14
N PHE A 31 14.19 4.20 2.75
CA PHE A 31 14.85 4.47 4.03
C PHE A 31 14.18 3.76 5.21
N GLY A 32 12.84 3.65 5.20
CA GLY A 32 12.08 2.93 6.21
C GLY A 32 12.42 1.45 6.26
N GLY A 33 12.55 0.79 5.10
CA GLY A 33 13.00 -0.60 5.01
C GLY A 33 14.42 -0.80 5.49
N SER A 34 15.34 0.06 5.05
CA SER A 34 16.74 0.03 5.48
C SER A 34 16.89 0.17 7.00
N PHE A 35 16.10 1.06 7.61
CA PHE A 35 16.08 1.24 9.06
C PHE A 35 15.50 0.03 9.79
N ALA A 36 14.37 -0.52 9.30
CA ALA A 36 13.75 -1.70 9.91
C ALA A 36 14.70 -2.92 9.91
N MET A 37 15.42 -3.13 8.80
CA MET A 37 16.47 -4.17 8.72
C MET A 37 17.60 -3.96 9.74
N GLN A 38 18.10 -2.72 9.86
CA GLN A 38 19.16 -2.40 10.81
C GLN A 38 18.71 -2.57 12.26
N LEU A 39 17.50 -2.11 12.59
CA LEU A 39 16.96 -2.19 13.94
C LEU A 39 16.71 -3.64 14.34
N HIS A 40 16.24 -4.46 13.40
CA HIS A 40 16.07 -5.88 13.65
C HIS A 40 17.42 -6.61 13.84
N ALA A 41 18.44 -6.30 13.02
CA ALA A 41 19.79 -6.86 13.18
C ALA A 41 20.44 -6.56 14.54
N GLN A 42 20.01 -5.47 15.20
CA GLN A 42 20.46 -5.10 16.55
C GLN A 42 19.52 -5.59 17.66
N SER A 43 18.30 -6.05 17.33
CA SER A 43 17.29 -6.46 18.30
C SER A 43 17.55 -7.90 18.79
N ARG A 44 17.51 -8.11 20.12
CA ARG A 44 17.58 -9.45 20.74
C ARG A 44 16.19 -10.10 20.82
N THR A 45 15.43 -10.08 19.73
CA THR A 45 14.09 -10.69 19.68
C THR A 45 14.17 -12.17 19.32
N GLY A 46 13.36 -13.03 19.96
CA GLY A 46 13.24 -14.46 19.63
C GLY A 46 12.43 -14.78 18.36
N ARG A 47 12.16 -13.78 17.51
CA ARG A 47 11.51 -13.95 16.21
C ARG A 47 12.58 -14.29 15.17
N THR A 48 12.33 -15.25 14.27
CA THR A 48 13.33 -15.57 13.25
C THR A 48 13.50 -14.39 12.30
N PHE A 49 14.75 -14.07 11.97
CA PHE A 49 15.09 -12.99 11.05
C PHE A 49 14.37 -13.13 9.71
N ALA A 50 14.26 -14.37 9.22
CA ALA A 50 13.61 -14.70 7.97
C ALA A 50 12.11 -14.31 7.94
N GLU A 51 11.36 -14.53 9.01
CA GLU A 51 9.92 -14.23 9.07
C GLU A 51 9.61 -12.73 9.11
N SER A 52 10.41 -11.97 9.85
CA SER A 52 10.25 -10.51 9.97
C SER A 52 10.75 -9.80 8.71
N PHE A 53 11.87 -10.29 8.16
CA PHE A 53 12.45 -9.81 6.91
C PHE A 53 11.51 -10.04 5.72
N ALA A 54 10.98 -11.25 5.54
CA ALA A 54 10.11 -11.57 4.40
C ALA A 54 8.86 -10.69 4.36
N TYR A 55 8.25 -10.37 5.52
CA TYR A 55 7.04 -9.56 5.56
C TYR A 55 7.30 -8.07 5.30
N LEU A 56 8.29 -7.50 5.99
CA LEU A 56 8.65 -6.09 5.84
C LEU A 56 9.12 -5.81 4.41
N GLU A 57 10.02 -6.63 3.90
CA GLU A 57 10.57 -6.45 2.55
C GLU A 57 9.50 -6.60 1.48
N VAL A 58 8.63 -7.61 1.54
CA VAL A 58 7.57 -7.77 0.53
C VAL A 58 6.63 -6.57 0.55
N THR A 59 6.20 -6.12 1.74
CA THR A 59 5.31 -4.96 1.85
C THR A 59 5.99 -3.70 1.30
N ILE A 60 7.26 -3.46 1.64
CA ILE A 60 8.03 -2.30 1.18
C ILE A 60 8.28 -2.36 -0.32
N VAL A 61 8.66 -3.52 -0.86
CA VAL A 61 8.89 -3.74 -2.29
C VAL A 61 7.59 -3.53 -3.08
N VAL A 62 6.47 -4.10 -2.63
CA VAL A 62 5.15 -3.86 -3.24
C VAL A 62 4.83 -2.36 -3.21
N GLY A 63 5.07 -1.68 -2.09
CA GLY A 63 4.91 -0.24 -1.97
C GLY A 63 5.79 0.54 -2.96
N ALA A 64 7.05 0.15 -3.12
CA ALA A 64 8.00 0.80 -4.02
C ALA A 64 7.61 0.60 -5.48
N LEU A 65 7.20 -0.62 -5.87
CA LEU A 65 6.67 -0.91 -7.19
C LEU A 65 5.46 -0.04 -7.53
N LEU A 66 4.53 0.13 -6.59
CA LEU A 66 3.37 1.01 -6.76
C LEU A 66 3.77 2.49 -6.86
N ALA A 67 4.80 2.92 -6.12
CA ALA A 67 5.35 4.28 -6.27
C ALA A 67 5.97 4.48 -7.66
N PHE A 68 6.69 3.48 -8.19
CA PHE A 68 7.21 3.53 -9.57
C PHE A 68 6.10 3.59 -10.61
N VAL A 69 5.03 2.80 -10.43
CA VAL A 69 3.82 2.87 -11.29
C VAL A 69 3.22 4.28 -11.23
N SER A 70 3.10 4.87 -10.03
CA SER A 70 2.62 6.25 -9.86
C SER A 70 3.48 7.26 -10.61
N ILE A 71 4.81 7.21 -10.44
CA ILE A 71 5.77 8.09 -11.11
C ILE A 71 5.67 7.92 -12.63
N ALA A 72 5.69 6.68 -13.14
CA ALA A 72 5.59 6.40 -14.56
C ALA A 72 4.28 6.96 -15.17
N CYS A 73 3.15 6.77 -14.49
CA CYS A 73 1.87 7.32 -14.93
C CYS A 73 1.85 8.86 -14.92
N LEU A 74 2.49 9.51 -13.93
CA LEU A 74 2.60 10.97 -13.89
C LEU A 74 3.54 11.52 -14.98
N LEU A 75 4.63 10.82 -15.29
CA LEU A 75 5.48 11.15 -16.43
C LEU A 75 4.72 10.98 -17.75
N LEU A 76 3.93 9.91 -17.91
CA LEU A 76 3.05 9.74 -19.07
C LEU A 76 2.02 10.88 -19.17
N CYS A 77 1.47 11.37 -18.06
CA CYS A 77 0.59 12.54 -18.06
C CYS A 77 1.25 13.79 -18.63
N GLN A 78 2.56 13.97 -18.42
CA GLN A 78 3.31 15.11 -18.96
C GLN A 78 3.56 14.99 -20.47
N HIS A 79 3.63 13.77 -20.99
CA HIS A 79 3.82 13.50 -22.43
C HIS A 79 2.50 13.46 -23.21
N CYS A 80 1.36 13.27 -22.53
CA CYS A 80 0.04 13.32 -23.15
C CYS A 80 -0.31 14.77 -23.52
N VAL A 81 -0.19 15.12 -24.80
CA VAL A 81 -0.74 16.36 -25.35
C VAL A 81 -2.27 16.26 -25.28
N ALA A 82 -2.96 17.35 -24.90
CA ALA A 82 -4.40 17.41 -24.63
C ALA A 82 -5.33 17.07 -25.83
N THR A 83 -4.79 16.50 -26.89
CA THR A 83 -5.44 16.29 -28.18
C THR A 83 -5.07 14.91 -28.74
N ASP A 84 -5.73 13.85 -28.26
CA ASP A 84 -6.36 12.87 -29.16
C ASP A 84 -7.21 11.80 -28.43
N ARG A 85 -8.19 11.26 -29.15
CA ARG A 85 -9.41 10.57 -28.67
C ARG A 85 -9.20 9.13 -28.13
N GLY A 86 -7.99 8.75 -27.73
CA GLY A 86 -7.65 7.38 -27.26
C GLY A 86 -7.43 7.28 -25.75
N TRP A 87 -7.77 6.13 -25.15
CA TRP A 87 -7.53 5.88 -23.71
C TRP A 87 -6.05 5.96 -23.32
N ALA A 88 -5.15 5.54 -24.22
CA ALA A 88 -3.70 5.56 -24.00
C ALA A 88 -3.09 6.96 -24.00
N GLN A 89 -3.78 7.96 -24.56
CA GLN A 89 -3.36 9.36 -24.58
C GLN A 89 -4.13 10.22 -23.56
N SER A 90 -4.89 9.57 -22.67
CA SER A 90 -5.69 10.28 -21.67
C SER A 90 -4.84 10.74 -20.49
N LYS A 91 -4.55 12.05 -20.45
CA LYS A 91 -3.96 12.71 -19.28
C LYS A 91 -4.77 12.46 -18.00
N ARG A 92 -6.10 12.40 -18.11
CA ARG A 92 -7.00 12.17 -16.96
C ARG A 92 -6.90 10.73 -16.46
N GLY A 93 -6.96 9.75 -17.36
CA GLY A 93 -6.88 8.33 -17.02
C GLY A 93 -5.58 8.03 -16.28
N TRP A 94 -4.45 8.42 -16.86
CA TRP A 94 -3.13 8.22 -16.26
C TRP A 94 -2.98 8.93 -14.91
N PHE A 95 -3.55 10.13 -14.75
CA PHE A 95 -3.49 10.84 -13.46
C PHE A 95 -4.28 10.14 -12.36
N ILE A 96 -5.43 9.54 -12.68
CA ILE A 96 -6.22 8.80 -11.69
C ILE A 96 -5.53 7.47 -11.34
N VAL A 97 -4.98 6.76 -12.34
CA VAL A 97 -4.18 5.56 -12.11
C VAL A 97 -2.98 5.89 -11.21
N ALA A 98 -2.27 6.98 -11.48
CA ALA A 98 -1.17 7.44 -10.64
C ALA A 98 -1.59 7.69 -9.18
N ASN A 99 -2.67 8.47 -8.98
CA ASN A 99 -3.14 8.74 -7.61
C ASN A 99 -3.58 7.48 -6.88
N THR A 100 -4.19 6.53 -7.59
CA THR A 100 -4.57 5.24 -7.03
C THR A 100 -3.35 4.43 -6.60
N ALA A 101 -2.36 4.31 -7.49
CA ALA A 101 -1.09 3.66 -7.18
C ALA A 101 -0.39 4.34 -5.98
N GLN A 102 -0.46 5.66 -5.89
CA GLN A 102 0.08 6.43 -4.77
C GLN A 102 -0.58 6.09 -3.44
N TYR A 103 -1.92 6.03 -3.37
CA TYR A 103 -2.62 5.64 -2.14
C TYR A 103 -2.28 4.22 -1.71
N LEU A 104 -2.22 3.28 -2.66
CA LEU A 104 -1.86 1.89 -2.40
C LEU A 104 -0.40 1.76 -1.92
N SER A 105 0.52 2.54 -2.50
CA SER A 105 1.93 2.62 -2.07
C SER A 105 2.06 3.12 -0.63
N ILE A 106 1.34 4.19 -0.27
CA ILE A 106 1.31 4.71 1.11
C ILE A 106 0.73 3.67 2.06
N ALA A 107 -0.35 2.97 1.66
CA ALA A 107 -0.93 1.90 2.46
C ALA A 107 0.09 0.81 2.79
N GLN A 108 0.96 0.45 1.83
CA GLN A 108 2.04 -0.51 2.07
C GLN A 108 3.08 0.03 3.05
N GLY A 109 3.55 1.26 2.87
CA GLY A 109 4.49 1.87 3.81
C GLY A 109 3.94 1.91 5.25
N MET A 110 2.66 2.22 5.39
CA MET A 110 1.95 2.15 6.67
C MET A 110 1.88 0.72 7.21
N SER A 111 1.52 -0.27 6.39
CA SER A 111 1.51 -1.68 6.78
C SER A 111 2.87 -2.17 7.24
N ALA A 112 3.98 -1.72 6.67
CA ALA A 112 5.31 -2.10 7.15
C ALA A 112 5.65 -1.41 8.48
N GLY A 113 5.54 -0.08 8.54
CA GLY A 113 5.99 0.71 9.69
C GLY A 113 5.13 0.59 10.95
N LEU A 114 3.80 0.59 10.82
CA LEU A 114 2.90 0.53 11.99
C LEU A 114 2.92 -0.84 12.66
N THR A 115 3.18 -1.86 11.87
CA THR A 115 3.26 -3.24 12.29
C THR A 115 4.44 -3.45 13.26
N GLU A 116 5.62 -2.92 12.93
CA GLU A 116 6.77 -2.88 13.86
C GLU A 116 6.53 -1.99 15.09
N LEU A 117 5.91 -0.83 14.89
CA LEU A 117 5.65 0.10 15.98
C LEU A 117 4.68 -0.47 17.03
N VAL A 118 3.57 -1.08 16.60
CA VAL A 118 2.59 -1.74 17.48
C VAL A 118 3.25 -2.92 18.21
N PHE A 119 4.08 -3.70 17.51
CA PHE A 119 4.81 -4.80 18.12
C PHE A 119 5.78 -4.33 19.21
N GLY A 120 6.59 -3.30 18.94
CA GLY A 120 7.53 -2.73 19.89
C GLY A 120 6.84 -2.10 21.11
N ILE A 121 5.77 -1.33 20.91
CA ILE A 121 4.98 -0.74 22.02
C ILE A 121 4.43 -1.82 22.93
N LYS A 122 3.92 -2.92 22.36
CA LYS A 122 3.39 -4.00 23.17
C LYS A 122 4.47 -4.76 23.93
N HIS A 123 5.51 -5.24 23.26
CA HIS A 123 6.43 -6.21 23.85
C HIS A 123 7.65 -5.58 24.54
N THR A 124 8.06 -4.38 24.12
CA THR A 124 9.20 -3.67 24.71
C THR A 124 8.76 -2.74 25.84
N PHE A 125 7.59 -2.11 25.70
CA PHE A 125 7.08 -1.14 26.68
C PHE A 125 5.90 -1.66 27.51
N ASP A 126 5.46 -2.91 27.31
CA ASP A 126 4.33 -3.57 28.00
C ASP A 126 3.02 -2.75 27.96
N ALA A 127 2.85 -1.92 26.93
CA ALA A 127 1.75 -0.96 26.81
C ALA A 127 0.65 -1.49 25.87
N ALA A 128 0.06 -2.63 26.23
CA ALA A 128 -0.90 -3.36 25.38
C ALA A 128 -2.13 -2.52 24.96
N GLY A 129 -2.65 -1.68 25.86
CA GLY A 129 -3.79 -0.80 25.55
C GLY A 129 -3.45 0.25 24.49
N LEU A 130 -2.26 0.86 24.57
CA LEU A 130 -1.79 1.83 23.58
C LEU A 130 -1.54 1.16 22.23
N ALA A 131 -0.90 -0.01 22.23
CA ALA A 131 -0.68 -0.80 21.03
C ALA A 131 -2.01 -1.14 20.32
N LEU A 132 -3.05 -1.50 21.08
CA LEU A 132 -4.38 -1.78 20.52
C LEU A 132 -5.00 -0.54 19.87
N VAL A 133 -5.02 0.62 20.56
CA VAL A 133 -5.60 1.86 20.01
C VAL A 133 -4.89 2.28 18.72
N LEU A 134 -3.57 2.14 18.68
CA LEU A 134 -2.77 2.43 17.49
C LEU A 134 -3.06 1.45 16.36
N ALA A 135 -3.17 0.16 16.64
CA ALA A 135 -3.53 -0.86 15.66
C ALA A 135 -4.93 -0.63 15.08
N LEU A 136 -5.92 -0.30 15.91
CA LEU A 136 -7.28 0.01 15.46
C LEU A 136 -7.29 1.23 14.53
N SER A 137 -6.61 2.29 14.94
CA SER A 137 -6.51 3.54 14.18
C SER A 137 -5.78 3.32 12.85
N ALA A 138 -4.70 2.54 12.87
CA ALA A 138 -3.94 2.15 11.69
C ALA A 138 -4.81 1.38 10.69
N THR A 139 -5.60 0.40 11.14
CA THR A 139 -6.51 -0.36 10.27
C THR A 139 -7.51 0.55 9.57
N LEU A 140 -8.09 1.52 10.29
CA LEU A 140 -9.04 2.46 9.69
C LEU A 140 -8.39 3.31 8.59
N VAL A 141 -7.20 3.85 8.85
CA VAL A 141 -6.47 4.65 7.84
C VAL A 141 -6.04 3.78 6.66
N TRP A 142 -5.61 2.54 6.91
CA TRP A 142 -5.25 1.60 5.88
C TRP A 142 -6.43 1.25 4.96
N TRP A 143 -7.61 0.99 5.53
CA TRP A 143 -8.87 0.82 4.77
C TRP A 143 -9.22 2.05 3.95
N LEU A 144 -9.02 3.23 4.52
CA LEU A 144 -9.25 4.49 3.82
C LEU A 144 -8.35 4.58 2.59
N LEU A 145 -7.06 4.22 2.72
CA LEU A 145 -6.11 4.29 1.61
C LEU A 145 -6.32 3.19 0.56
N LEU A 146 -6.72 1.98 0.97
CA LEU A 146 -6.98 0.90 0.02
C LEU A 146 -8.27 1.08 -0.76
N PHE A 147 -9.35 1.48 -0.09
CA PHE A 147 -10.69 1.43 -0.68
C PHE A 147 -11.29 2.82 -0.82
N VAL A 148 -11.39 3.58 0.28
CA VAL A 148 -12.19 4.80 0.30
C VAL A 148 -11.58 5.89 -0.60
N ALA A 149 -10.28 6.15 -0.50
CA ALA A 149 -9.61 7.20 -1.26
C ALA A 149 -9.55 6.87 -2.77
N PRO A 150 -9.18 5.66 -3.21
CA PRO A 150 -9.27 5.27 -4.62
C PRO A 150 -10.70 5.32 -5.17
N LEU A 151 -11.68 4.77 -4.46
CA LEU A 151 -13.09 4.78 -4.91
C LEU A 151 -13.68 6.18 -4.94
N HIS A 152 -13.34 7.04 -3.98
CA HIS A 152 -13.75 8.44 -3.97
C HIS A 152 -13.12 9.22 -5.14
N ALA A 153 -11.83 8.99 -5.43
CA ALA A 153 -11.18 9.57 -6.60
C ALA A 153 -11.86 9.09 -7.89
N LEU A 154 -12.09 7.79 -8.04
CA LEU A 154 -12.82 7.20 -9.16
C LEU A 154 -14.21 7.82 -9.33
N ARG A 155 -15.03 7.87 -8.27
CA ARG A 155 -16.40 8.39 -8.30
C ARG A 155 -16.45 9.85 -8.73
N ARG A 156 -15.51 10.67 -8.25
CA ARG A 156 -15.45 12.10 -8.58
C ARG A 156 -15.16 12.35 -10.06
N TRP A 157 -14.36 11.51 -10.69
CA TRP A 157 -13.96 11.66 -12.09
C TRP A 157 -14.84 10.86 -13.06
N TRP A 158 -15.54 9.83 -12.58
CA TRP A 158 -16.39 8.93 -13.34
C TRP A 158 -17.29 9.57 -14.42
N PRO A 159 -18.06 10.66 -14.13
CA PRO A 159 -18.91 11.26 -15.16
C PRO A 159 -18.14 11.90 -16.31
N HIS A 160 -16.86 12.22 -16.10
CA HIS A 160 -15.99 12.88 -17.09
C HIS A 160 -15.12 11.89 -17.88
N LEU A 161 -15.21 10.58 -17.58
CA LEU A 161 -14.40 9.54 -18.21
C LEU A 161 -15.13 8.88 -19.39
N ALA A 162 -14.44 8.74 -20.52
CA ALA A 162 -14.85 7.94 -21.66
C ALA A 162 -14.81 6.43 -21.34
N ARG A 163 -15.46 5.60 -22.16
CA ARG A 163 -15.55 4.14 -21.93
C ARG A 163 -14.17 3.48 -21.77
N GLY A 164 -13.21 3.82 -22.63
CA GLY A 164 -11.85 3.28 -22.56
C GLY A 164 -11.09 3.73 -21.31
N GLU A 165 -11.29 4.98 -20.87
CA GLU A 165 -10.67 5.50 -19.65
C GLU A 165 -11.26 4.83 -18.40
N ARG A 166 -12.58 4.60 -18.38
CA ARG A 166 -13.23 3.86 -17.28
C ARG A 166 -12.64 2.47 -17.14
N ALA A 167 -12.49 1.75 -18.26
CA ALA A 167 -11.88 0.43 -18.28
C ALA A 167 -10.41 0.47 -17.78
N LEU A 168 -9.62 1.42 -18.27
CA LEU A 168 -8.24 1.64 -17.82
C LEU A 168 -8.19 1.80 -16.29
N VAL A 169 -8.90 2.79 -15.75
CA VAL A 169 -8.79 3.08 -14.31
C VAL A 169 -9.37 1.95 -13.45
N SER A 170 -10.49 1.33 -13.85
CA SER A 170 -11.09 0.22 -13.08
C SER A 170 -10.22 -1.03 -13.10
N VAL A 171 -9.67 -1.40 -14.26
CA VAL A 171 -8.82 -2.59 -14.41
C VAL A 171 -7.48 -2.35 -13.70
N SER A 172 -6.85 -1.19 -13.89
CA SER A 172 -5.61 -0.86 -13.19
C SER A 172 -5.79 -0.87 -11.68
N TYR A 173 -6.86 -0.26 -11.15
CA TYR A 173 -7.15 -0.32 -9.71
C TYR A 173 -7.37 -1.75 -9.22
N GLY A 174 -8.21 -2.52 -9.92
CA GLY A 174 -8.49 -3.91 -9.55
C GLY A 174 -7.24 -4.79 -9.55
N LEU A 175 -6.38 -4.66 -10.56
CA LEU A 175 -5.11 -5.39 -10.64
C LEU A 175 -4.12 -4.97 -9.54
N MET A 176 -3.95 -3.67 -9.30
CA MET A 176 -3.05 -3.20 -8.24
C MET A 176 -3.54 -3.62 -6.86
N LEU A 177 -4.86 -3.54 -6.60
CA LEU A 177 -5.46 -3.97 -5.36
C LEU A 177 -5.32 -5.49 -5.18
N ALA A 178 -5.61 -6.28 -6.21
CA ALA A 178 -5.43 -7.73 -6.18
C ALA A 178 -3.97 -8.08 -5.92
N PHE A 179 -3.03 -7.40 -6.59
CA PHE A 179 -1.60 -7.59 -6.34
C PHE A 179 -1.23 -7.30 -4.88
N VAL A 180 -1.67 -6.18 -4.32
CA VAL A 180 -1.44 -5.85 -2.89
C VAL A 180 -2.01 -6.91 -1.95
N LEU A 181 -3.23 -7.38 -2.19
CA LEU A 181 -3.89 -8.35 -1.33
C LEU A 181 -3.28 -9.76 -1.47
N LEU A 182 -2.95 -10.17 -2.68
CA LEU A 182 -2.37 -11.49 -2.91
C LEU A 182 -0.92 -11.55 -2.40
N SER A 183 -0.11 -10.52 -2.68
CA SER A 183 1.30 -10.48 -2.26
C SER A 183 1.43 -10.62 -0.74
N ASN A 184 0.64 -9.84 0.00
CA ASN A 184 0.67 -9.86 1.46
C ASN A 184 -0.08 -11.07 2.04
N GLY A 185 -1.15 -11.54 1.39
CA GLY A 185 -1.86 -12.76 1.76
C GLY A 185 -0.95 -14.01 1.70
N THR A 186 -0.12 -14.14 0.67
CA THR A 186 0.85 -15.25 0.56
C THR A 186 1.82 -15.27 1.75
N ILE A 187 2.16 -14.13 2.33
CA ILE A 187 3.06 -14.09 3.49
C ILE A 187 2.42 -14.75 4.71
N TYR A 188 1.11 -14.54 4.94
CA TYR A 188 0.39 -15.24 6.00
C TYR A 188 0.38 -16.76 5.78
N LEU A 189 0.27 -17.23 4.54
CA LEU A 189 0.37 -18.67 4.24
C LEU A 189 1.73 -19.25 4.60
N ILE A 190 2.80 -18.55 4.21
CA ILE A 190 4.18 -18.95 4.51
C ILE A 190 4.40 -18.98 6.03
N GLN A 191 3.90 -17.98 6.76
CA GLN A 191 4.04 -17.87 8.21
C GLN A 191 3.23 -18.95 8.95
N ASP A 192 2.02 -19.24 8.50
CA ASP A 192 1.16 -20.28 9.08
C ASP A 192 1.64 -21.70 8.72
N GLY A 193 2.61 -21.85 7.81
CA GLY A 193 2.97 -23.15 7.22
C GLY A 193 1.79 -23.84 6.54
N ALA A 194 0.81 -23.05 6.10
CA ALA A 194 -0.46 -23.54 5.58
C ALA A 194 -0.27 -24.14 4.17
N PRO A 195 -1.09 -25.13 3.78
CA PRO A 195 -1.02 -25.71 2.45
C PRO A 195 -1.37 -24.66 1.38
N ASP A 196 -0.70 -24.70 0.23
CA ASP A 196 -0.97 -23.84 -0.94
C ASP A 196 -2.28 -24.23 -1.64
N THR A 197 -3.41 -23.88 -1.04
CA THR A 197 -4.76 -24.12 -1.58
C THR A 197 -5.50 -22.81 -1.78
N LEU A 198 -6.49 -22.78 -2.67
CA LEU A 198 -7.32 -21.60 -2.87
C LEU A 198 -8.08 -21.20 -1.59
N GLY A 199 -8.48 -22.17 -0.76
CA GLY A 199 -9.19 -21.93 0.49
C GLY A 199 -8.31 -21.24 1.54
N SER A 200 -7.07 -21.71 1.71
CA SER A 200 -6.12 -21.09 2.64
C SER A 200 -5.73 -19.69 2.16
N LEU A 201 -5.50 -19.50 0.86
CA LEU A 201 -5.20 -18.17 0.29
C LEU A 201 -6.35 -17.19 0.51
N ALA A 202 -7.61 -17.61 0.30
CA ALA A 202 -8.77 -16.77 0.55
C ALA A 202 -8.88 -16.38 2.04
N GLN A 203 -8.58 -17.31 2.95
CA GLN A 203 -8.55 -17.05 4.39
C GLN A 203 -7.42 -16.07 4.75
N ALA A 204 -6.23 -16.23 4.17
CA ALA A 204 -5.08 -15.35 4.38
C ALA A 204 -5.35 -13.93 3.88
N VAL A 205 -5.96 -13.79 2.70
CA VAL A 205 -6.42 -12.49 2.16
C VAL A 205 -7.50 -11.88 3.06
N GLY A 206 -8.44 -12.69 3.56
CA GLY A 206 -9.45 -12.24 4.51
C GLY A 206 -8.85 -11.72 5.81
N ARG A 207 -7.83 -12.41 6.35
CA ARG A 207 -7.07 -11.98 7.53
C ARG A 207 -6.35 -10.66 7.28
N GLN A 208 -5.79 -10.47 6.09
CA GLN A 208 -5.10 -9.23 5.73
C GLN A 208 -6.03 -8.00 5.74
N LEU A 209 -7.34 -8.16 5.50
CA LEU A 209 -8.26 -7.03 5.59
C LEU A 209 -8.28 -6.39 6.98
N VAL A 210 -7.81 -7.08 8.01
CA VAL A 210 -7.66 -6.54 9.36
C VAL A 210 -6.20 -6.60 9.83
N GLN A 211 -5.25 -6.60 8.87
CA GLN A 211 -3.81 -6.86 9.04
C GLN A 211 -3.18 -6.24 10.30
N PRO A 212 -3.45 -4.97 10.68
CA PRO A 212 -2.87 -4.41 11.90
C PRO A 212 -3.41 -5.02 13.21
N MET A 213 -4.62 -5.60 13.20
CA MET A 213 -5.19 -6.32 14.35
C MET A 213 -4.88 -7.82 14.31
N THR A 214 -4.82 -8.41 13.12
CA THR A 214 -4.71 -9.86 12.87
C THR A 214 -3.28 -10.33 12.66
N TRP A 215 -2.28 -9.53 13.07
CA TRP A 215 -0.89 -9.95 12.91
C TRP A 215 -0.52 -11.10 13.86
N LEU A 216 -0.82 -12.32 13.39
CA LEU A 216 -0.44 -13.67 13.84
C LEU A 216 -0.49 -13.93 15.34
N ASP A 217 0.67 -13.88 15.97
CA ASP A 217 0.90 -14.29 17.34
C ASP A 217 1.53 -13.13 18.12
N THR A 218 1.47 -11.90 17.56
CA THR A 218 1.82 -10.68 18.31
C THR A 218 0.90 -10.45 19.50
N TRP A 219 -0.20 -11.19 19.58
CA TRP A 219 -1.07 -11.21 20.74
C TRP A 219 -0.68 -12.27 21.79
N ALA A 220 -0.21 -13.45 21.35
CA ALA A 220 -0.26 -14.65 22.16
C ALA A 220 1.09 -15.12 22.73
N HIS A 221 2.22 -14.88 22.05
CA HIS A 221 3.49 -15.50 22.46
C HIS A 221 4.63 -14.49 22.65
N PRO A 222 5.13 -14.31 23.90
CA PRO A 222 6.40 -13.64 24.11
C PRO A 222 7.51 -14.38 23.34
N PRO A 223 8.61 -13.71 22.98
CA PRO A 223 9.74 -14.37 22.34
C PRO A 223 10.12 -15.61 23.15
N ARG A 224 10.13 -16.79 22.51
CA ARG A 224 10.64 -17.99 23.16
C ARG A 224 12.07 -17.67 23.60
N ALA A 225 12.30 -17.68 24.90
CA ALA A 225 13.64 -17.67 25.44
C ALA A 225 14.34 -18.90 24.84
N THR A 226 15.27 -18.66 23.93
CA THR A 226 16.23 -19.70 23.57
C THR A 226 17.10 -19.96 24.80
N PRO A 227 17.27 -21.21 25.23
CA PRO A 227 18.20 -21.56 26.30
C PRO A 227 19.65 -21.17 25.95
#